data_AF-A0A0A7PII6-F1
#
_entry.id   AF-A0A0A7PII6-F1
#
_cell.length_a   1.000
_cell.length_b   1.000
_cell.length_c   1.000
_cell.angle_alpha   90.00
_cell.angle_beta   90.00
_cell.angle_gamma   90.00
#
_symmetry.space_group_name_H-M   'P 1'
#
loop_
_entity.id
_entity.type
_entity.pdbx_description
1 polymer ?
#
loop_
_entity_poly.entity_id
_entity_poly.type
_entity_poly.pdbx_seq_one_letter_code
_entity_poly.pdbx_strand_id
1 'polypeptide(L)'
;MQRKLAAQLAVQSGLEVVSFEHFDCLVFERGQTLKMFSPRSSRMLGGSTQKRRVEGDLIVVFEEDLERLRPPSKRFKFGGLVTFMPTANFPSTIAGSEIIDGKVDRNFFGKIRDLLNALPDSKSEWISKFGEDFLSRTPTDRCIDTVKYLRCRE
;
A
#
# COMPACT_ATOMS: atom_id res chain seq x y z
N MET A 1 -8.95 -2.62 14.74
CA MET A 1 -7.90 -1.61 15.02
C MET A 1 -7.39 -0.96 13.74
N GLN A 2 -7.14 -1.75 12.68
CA GLN A 2 -6.68 -1.25 11.37
C GLN A 2 -7.60 -0.20 10.72
N ARG A 3 -8.93 -0.40 10.76
CA ARG A 3 -9.89 0.56 10.18
C ARG A 3 -9.83 1.96 10.79
N LYS A 4 -9.68 2.04 12.12
CA LYS A 4 -9.52 3.32 12.82
C LYS A 4 -8.23 4.03 12.40
N LEU A 5 -7.16 3.27 12.20
CA LEU A 5 -5.88 3.80 11.73
C LEU A 5 -5.99 4.32 10.30
N ALA A 6 -6.54 3.56 9.36
CA ALA A 6 -6.71 4.00 7.98
C ALA A 6 -7.55 5.28 7.90
N ALA A 7 -8.69 5.36 8.62
CA ALA A 7 -9.50 6.57 8.67
C ALA A 7 -8.74 7.78 9.26
N GLN A 8 -7.98 7.57 10.34
CA GLN A 8 -7.16 8.64 10.94
C GLN A 8 -6.07 9.14 9.98
N LEU A 9 -5.36 8.22 9.33
CA LEU A 9 -4.32 8.57 8.37
C LEU A 9 -4.89 9.24 7.12
N ALA A 10 -6.10 8.86 6.69
CA ALA A 10 -6.82 9.51 5.60
C ALA A 10 -7.16 10.96 5.94
N VAL A 11 -7.70 11.22 7.14
CA VAL A 11 -7.95 12.60 7.61
C VAL A 11 -6.66 13.41 7.65
N GLN A 12 -5.55 12.80 8.11
CA GLN A 12 -4.27 13.49 8.19
C GLN A 12 -3.66 13.81 6.82
N SER A 13 -3.79 12.91 5.86
CA SER A 13 -3.16 13.00 4.53
C SER A 13 -4.05 13.60 3.43
N GLY A 14 -5.36 13.69 3.67
CA GLY A 14 -6.35 14.09 2.67
C GLY A 14 -6.65 13.01 1.62
N LEU A 15 -6.28 11.75 1.86
CA LEU A 15 -6.45 10.65 0.92
C LEU A 15 -7.81 9.95 1.08
N GLU A 16 -8.33 9.39 -0.01
CA GLU A 16 -9.52 8.53 0.02
C GLU A 16 -9.22 7.18 0.70
N VAL A 17 -10.23 6.61 1.38
CA VAL A 17 -10.18 5.25 1.91
C VAL A 17 -11.03 4.31 1.05
N VAL A 18 -10.40 3.25 0.55
CA VAL A 18 -11.10 2.11 -0.05
C VAL A 18 -11.08 0.93 0.93
N SER A 19 -12.24 0.32 1.13
CA SER A 19 -12.40 -0.82 2.05
C SER A 19 -12.51 -2.14 1.30
N PHE A 20 -11.67 -3.09 1.69
CA PHE A 20 -11.78 -4.51 1.32
C PHE A 20 -12.45 -5.29 2.46
N GLU A 21 -12.77 -6.56 2.21
CA GLU A 21 -13.36 -7.47 3.20
C GLU A 21 -12.67 -7.41 4.57
N HIS A 22 -11.34 -7.48 4.57
CA HIS A 22 -10.53 -7.66 5.78
C HIS A 22 -9.69 -6.45 6.18
N PHE A 23 -9.47 -5.49 5.30
CA PHE A 23 -8.60 -4.34 5.54
C PHE A 23 -9.06 -3.08 4.78
N ASP A 24 -8.53 -1.94 5.18
CA ASP A 24 -8.79 -0.65 4.54
C ASP A 24 -7.48 -0.10 3.97
N CYS A 25 -7.58 0.61 2.86
CA CYS A 25 -6.46 1.15 2.11
C CYS A 25 -6.60 2.66 1.90
N LEU A 26 -5.49 3.38 2.00
CA LEU A 26 -5.38 4.76 1.51
C LEU A 26 -5.09 4.71 0.01
N VAL A 27 -5.87 5.44 -0.79
CA VAL A 27 -5.66 5.55 -2.23
C VAL A 27 -4.67 6.67 -2.52
N PHE A 28 -3.56 6.34 -3.18
CA PHE A 28 -2.56 7.32 -3.60
C PHE A 28 -2.74 7.72 -5.06
N GLU A 29 -3.17 6.77 -5.90
CA GLU A 29 -3.40 6.98 -7.32
C GLU A 29 -4.51 6.05 -7.81
N ARG A 30 -5.36 6.57 -8.69
CA ARG A 30 -6.47 5.82 -9.29
C ARG A 30 -6.49 6.06 -10.80
N GLY A 31 -6.15 5.01 -11.55
CA GLY A 31 -6.17 4.99 -13.02
C GLY A 31 -6.53 3.60 -13.51
N GLN A 32 -5.87 3.12 -14.57
CA GLN A 32 -5.96 1.70 -14.95
C GLN A 32 -5.39 0.82 -13.82
N THR A 33 -4.33 1.30 -13.19
CA THR A 33 -3.76 0.72 -11.98
C THR A 33 -4.22 1.52 -10.77
N LEU A 34 -4.75 0.84 -9.75
CA LEU A 34 -5.08 1.42 -8.45
C LEU A 34 -3.93 1.15 -7.48
N LYS A 35 -3.31 2.23 -7.00
CA LYS A 35 -2.14 2.19 -6.11
C LYS A 35 -2.52 2.63 -4.71
N MET A 36 -2.27 1.76 -3.75
CA MET A 36 -2.80 1.88 -2.41
C MET A 36 -1.76 1.56 -1.34
N PHE A 37 -2.03 2.03 -0.13
CA PHE A 37 -1.32 1.61 1.06
C PHE A 37 -2.31 1.05 2.09
N SER A 38 -2.06 -0.18 2.56
CA SER A 38 -2.81 -0.83 3.64
C SER A 38 -2.06 -0.65 4.96
N PRO A 39 -2.40 0.37 5.77
CA PRO A 39 -1.66 0.66 7.00
C PRO A 39 -2.00 -0.35 8.10
N ARG A 40 -1.01 -0.64 8.93
CA ARG A 40 -1.06 -1.39 10.18
C ARG A 40 -0.24 -0.62 11.22
N SER A 41 -0.55 -0.80 12.50
CA SER A 41 0.31 -0.26 13.56
C SER A 41 0.88 -1.37 14.39
N SER A 42 2.19 -1.30 14.63
CA SER A 42 2.90 -2.22 15.52
C SER A 42 3.53 -1.46 16.68
N ARG A 43 3.71 -2.16 17.80
CA ARG A 43 4.45 -1.63 18.95
C ARG A 43 5.93 -1.69 18.64
N MET A 44 6.67 -0.67 19.06
CA MET A 44 8.13 -0.70 18.98
C MET A 44 8.69 -1.57 20.10
N LEU A 45 9.56 -2.53 19.75
CA LEU A 45 10.29 -3.32 20.74
C LEU A 45 11.17 -2.40 21.60
N GLY A 46 11.15 -2.62 22.92
CA GLY A 46 11.88 -1.77 23.88
C GLY A 46 11.28 -0.38 24.13
N GLY A 47 10.18 -0.02 23.46
CA GLY A 47 9.45 1.22 23.70
C GLY A 47 8.34 1.09 24.75
N SER A 48 7.77 2.22 25.18
CA SER A 48 6.54 2.20 25.98
C SER A 48 5.37 1.65 25.15
N THR A 49 4.30 1.19 25.82
CA THR A 49 3.10 0.65 25.14
C THR A 49 2.40 1.67 24.22
N GLN A 50 2.71 2.96 24.40
CA GLN A 50 2.23 4.07 23.58
C GLN A 50 3.10 4.34 22.35
N LYS A 51 4.38 3.92 22.34
CA LYS A 51 5.24 4.05 21.17
C LYS A 51 4.85 3.03 20.10
N ARG A 52 4.26 3.54 19.02
CA ARG A 52 3.80 2.75 17.89
C ARG A 52 4.39 3.31 16.60
N ARG A 53 4.59 2.43 15.63
CA ARG A 53 4.91 2.81 14.25
C ARG A 53 3.79 2.40 13.32
N VAL A 54 3.68 3.11 12.20
CA VAL A 54 2.85 2.74 11.06
C VAL A 54 3.71 1.98 10.06
N GLU A 55 3.29 0.77 9.73
CA GLU A 55 3.86 -0.04 8.67
C GLU A 55 2.72 -0.62 7.85
N GLY A 56 2.98 -1.36 6.78
CA GLY A 56 1.90 -1.98 6.05
C GLY A 56 2.34 -2.52 4.72
N ASP A 57 1.39 -2.59 3.79
CA ASP A 57 1.62 -3.11 2.46
C ASP A 57 1.28 -2.06 1.42
N LEU A 58 2.20 -1.82 0.50
CA LEU A 58 1.90 -1.18 -0.78
C LEU A 58 1.14 -2.19 -1.62
N ILE A 59 -0.05 -1.85 -2.09
CA ILE A 59 -0.94 -2.76 -2.82
C ILE A 59 -1.22 -2.14 -4.17
N VAL A 60 -1.07 -2.95 -5.22
CA VAL A 60 -1.38 -2.57 -6.58
C VAL A 60 -2.34 -3.57 -7.20
N VAL A 61 -3.46 -3.07 -7.73
CA VAL A 61 -4.48 -3.86 -8.44
C VAL A 61 -4.81 -3.16 -9.76
N PHE A 62 -5.34 -3.89 -10.74
CA PHE A 62 -6.00 -3.23 -11.86
C PHE A 62 -7.42 -2.83 -11.44
N GLU A 63 -7.86 -1.64 -11.83
CA GLU A 63 -9.20 -1.15 -11.49
C GLU A 63 -10.30 -2.05 -12.08
N GLU A 64 -10.04 -2.64 -13.26
CA GLU A 64 -10.95 -3.60 -13.91
C GLU A 64 -11.16 -4.90 -13.12
N ASP A 65 -10.20 -5.27 -12.26
CA ASP A 65 -10.24 -6.48 -11.45
C ASP A 65 -10.94 -6.26 -10.09
N LEU A 66 -11.39 -5.04 -9.80
CA LEU A 66 -12.08 -4.72 -8.55
C LEU A 66 -13.53 -5.22 -8.56
N GLU A 67 -13.76 -6.33 -7.87
CA GLU A 67 -15.10 -6.84 -7.64
C GLU A 67 -15.73 -6.22 -6.38
N ARG A 68 -16.88 -5.56 -6.54
CA ARG A 68 -17.65 -5.08 -5.38
C ARG A 68 -18.35 -6.25 -4.68
N LEU A 69 -18.35 -6.22 -3.34
CA LEU A 69 -19.17 -7.13 -2.55
C LEU A 69 -20.66 -6.87 -2.78
N ARG A 70 -21.46 -7.93 -2.68
CA ARG A 70 -22.92 -7.84 -2.86
C ARG A 70 -23.51 -6.81 -1.88
N PRO A 71 -24.55 -6.06 -2.30
CA PRO A 71 -25.28 -5.17 -1.41
C PRO A 71 -25.73 -5.88 -0.12
N PRO A 72 -25.74 -5.19 1.04
CA PRO A 72 -25.59 -3.74 1.22
C PRO A 72 -24.13 -3.25 1.36
N SER A 73 -23.13 -4.11 1.11
CA SER A 73 -21.73 -3.74 1.31
C SER A 73 -21.23 -2.68 0.31
N LYS A 74 -20.46 -1.71 0.81
CA LYS A 74 -19.67 -0.77 -0.02
C LYS A 74 -18.23 -1.23 -0.23
N ARG A 75 -17.89 -2.45 0.21
CA ARG A 75 -16.52 -2.98 0.16
C ARG A 75 -16.24 -3.73 -1.13
N PHE A 76 -14.96 -3.92 -1.42
CA PHE A 76 -14.48 -4.76 -2.52
C PHE A 76 -14.00 -6.12 -2.01
N LYS A 77 -14.10 -7.13 -2.86
CA LYS A 77 -13.40 -8.40 -2.69
C LYS A 77 -11.93 -8.18 -2.96
N PHE A 78 -11.09 -8.93 -2.26
CA PHE A 78 -9.65 -8.97 -2.53
C PHE A 78 -9.32 -10.26 -3.25
N GLY A 79 -8.77 -10.18 -4.47
CA GLY A 79 -8.46 -11.37 -5.27
C GLY A 79 -7.60 -11.08 -6.50
N GLY A 80 -7.99 -10.09 -7.30
CA GLY A 80 -7.16 -9.58 -8.39
C GLY A 80 -6.08 -8.65 -7.85
N LEU A 81 -4.82 -9.09 -7.88
CA LEU A 81 -3.67 -8.31 -7.42
C LEU A 81 -2.60 -8.30 -8.51
N VAL A 82 -2.02 -7.12 -8.78
CA VAL A 82 -0.82 -6.97 -9.58
C VAL A 82 0.41 -7.31 -8.74
N THR A 83 0.57 -6.65 -7.59
CA THR A 83 1.61 -6.97 -6.60
C THR A 83 1.24 -6.44 -5.21
N PHE A 84 1.87 -6.98 -4.17
CA PHE A 84 1.85 -6.42 -2.81
C PHE A 84 3.28 -6.35 -2.29
N MET A 85 3.66 -5.27 -1.60
CA MET A 85 5.02 -5.05 -1.12
C MET A 85 4.98 -4.52 0.32
N PRO A 86 5.44 -5.29 1.32
CA PRO A 86 5.54 -4.80 2.68
C PRO A 86 6.50 -3.60 2.77
N THR A 87 6.10 -2.53 3.46
CA THR A 87 6.93 -1.32 3.63
C THR A 87 8.24 -1.60 4.36
N ALA A 88 8.31 -2.70 5.13
CA ALA A 88 9.53 -3.17 5.79
C ALA A 88 10.70 -3.45 4.82
N ASN A 89 10.44 -3.59 3.51
CA ASN A 89 11.48 -3.73 2.49
C ASN A 89 12.15 -2.41 2.07
N PHE A 90 11.62 -1.26 2.53
CA PHE A 90 12.05 0.08 2.11
C PHE A 90 12.49 0.91 3.32
N PRO A 91 13.81 1.03 3.60
CA PRO A 91 14.34 1.73 4.77
C PRO A 91 13.85 3.18 4.91
N SER A 92 13.64 3.89 3.81
CA SER A 92 13.12 5.26 3.78
C SER A 92 11.73 5.41 4.38
N THR A 93 10.94 4.33 4.44
CA THR A 93 9.62 4.34 5.07
C THR A 93 9.67 4.17 6.59
N ILE A 94 10.82 3.78 7.14
CA ILE A 94 10.99 3.60 8.60
C ILE A 94 11.09 4.97 9.28
N ALA A 95 11.87 5.89 8.70
CA ALA A 95 11.99 7.25 9.19
C ALA A 95 10.65 8.00 9.08
N GLY A 96 10.17 8.55 10.19
CA GLY A 96 8.89 9.27 10.23
C GLY A 96 7.64 8.37 10.34
N SER A 97 7.80 7.05 10.43
CA SER A 97 6.68 6.11 10.63
C SER A 97 6.12 6.10 12.05
N GLU A 98 6.81 6.71 13.01
CA GLU A 98 6.39 6.76 14.41
C GLU A 98 5.11 7.61 14.58
N ILE A 99 4.24 7.16 15.48
CA ILE A 99 3.06 7.91 15.90
C ILE A 99 3.43 8.73 17.13
N ILE A 100 3.56 10.04 16.96
CA ILE A 100 3.83 11.02 18.02
C ILE A 100 2.59 11.91 18.16
N ASP A 101 2.04 11.99 19.37
CA ASP A 101 0.81 12.75 19.67
C ASP A 101 -0.36 12.43 18.73
N GLY A 102 -0.48 11.15 18.36
CA GLY A 102 -1.54 10.67 17.46
C GLY A 102 -1.33 11.06 15.99
N LYS A 103 -0.13 11.49 15.58
CA LYS A 103 0.18 11.84 14.20
C LYS A 103 1.43 11.11 13.72
N VAL A 104 1.45 10.79 12.44
CA VAL A 104 2.64 10.30 11.73
C VAL A 104 3.35 11.49 11.08
N ASP A 105 4.65 11.40 10.79
CA ASP A 105 5.31 12.44 10.01
C ASP A 105 4.65 12.59 8.62
N ARG A 106 4.53 13.82 8.11
CA ARG A 106 4.07 14.07 6.73
C ARG A 106 5.03 13.47 5.69
N ASN A 107 6.32 13.42 6.00
CA ASN A 107 7.33 12.82 5.14
C ASN A 107 7.06 11.34 4.87
N PHE A 108 6.44 10.62 5.83
CA PHE A 108 6.05 9.22 5.64
C PHE A 108 5.14 9.05 4.43
N PHE A 109 4.09 9.87 4.31
CA PHE A 109 3.19 9.83 3.16
C PHE A 109 3.88 10.23 1.86
N GLY A 110 4.83 11.17 1.91
CA GLY A 110 5.69 11.50 0.78
C GLY A 110 6.47 10.29 0.28
N LYS A 111 7.12 9.55 1.18
CA LYS A 111 7.88 8.34 0.82
C LYS A 111 7.02 7.22 0.25
N ILE A 112 5.84 7.00 0.82
CA ILE A 112 4.88 6.03 0.26
C ILE A 112 4.44 6.45 -1.15
N ARG A 113 4.18 7.75 -1.36
CA ARG A 113 3.84 8.29 -2.68
C ARG A 113 4.96 8.10 -3.68
N ASP A 114 6.20 8.43 -3.31
CA ASP A 114 7.36 8.28 -4.19
C ASP A 114 7.52 6.82 -4.67
N LEU A 115 7.37 5.86 -3.74
CA LEU A 115 7.44 4.43 -4.06
C LEU A 115 6.31 3.99 -5.01
N LEU A 116 5.08 4.43 -4.78
CA LEU A 116 3.95 4.07 -5.63
C LEU A 116 4.02 4.76 -7.01
N ASN A 117 4.46 6.01 -7.08
CA ASN A 117 4.63 6.75 -8.34
C ASN A 117 5.74 6.16 -9.23
N ALA A 118 6.71 5.46 -8.65
CA ALA A 118 7.74 4.78 -9.42
C ALA A 118 7.24 3.51 -10.14
N LEU A 119 6.08 2.99 -9.74
CA LEU A 119 5.46 1.81 -10.34
C LEU A 119 4.68 2.15 -11.61
N PRO A 120 4.58 1.21 -12.57
CA PRO A 120 3.79 1.39 -13.79
C PRO A 120 2.30 1.72 -13.57
N ASP A 121 1.73 2.48 -14.50
CA ASP A 121 0.34 2.97 -14.43
C ASP A 121 -0.63 2.13 -15.25
N SER A 122 -0.10 1.37 -16.22
CA SER A 122 -0.88 0.57 -17.16
C SER A 122 -0.42 -0.88 -17.26
N LYS A 123 -1.32 -1.78 -17.65
CA LYS A 123 -1.01 -3.20 -17.86
C LYS A 123 0.12 -3.39 -18.88
N SER A 124 0.12 -2.59 -19.95
CA SER A 124 1.19 -2.58 -20.97
C SER A 124 2.54 -2.16 -20.39
N GLU A 125 2.58 -1.17 -19.51
CA GLU A 125 3.84 -0.77 -18.87
C GLU A 125 4.33 -1.83 -17.89
N TRP A 126 3.43 -2.47 -17.12
CA TRP A 126 3.78 -3.61 -16.26
C TRP A 126 4.47 -4.72 -17.07
N ILE A 127 3.89 -5.08 -18.21
CA ILE A 127 4.46 -6.08 -19.13
C ILE A 127 5.80 -5.61 -19.72
N SER A 128 5.86 -4.38 -20.22
CA SER A 128 7.09 -3.81 -20.79
C SER A 128 8.23 -3.74 -19.77
N LYS A 129 7.89 -3.55 -18.49
CA LYS A 129 8.87 -3.36 -17.42
C LYS A 129 9.36 -4.66 -16.81
N PHE A 130 8.47 -5.63 -16.61
CA PHE A 130 8.76 -6.86 -15.85
C PHE A 130 8.69 -8.15 -16.68
N GLY A 131 8.26 -8.06 -17.93
CA GLY A 131 8.11 -9.19 -18.86
C GLY A 131 6.65 -9.58 -19.09
N GLU A 132 6.38 -10.23 -20.24
CA GLU A 132 5.03 -10.69 -20.64
C GLU A 132 4.44 -11.69 -19.66
N ASP A 133 5.28 -12.52 -19.05
CA ASP A 133 4.88 -13.54 -18.09
C ASP A 133 4.61 -12.97 -16.70
N PHE A 134 4.92 -11.68 -16.43
CA PHE A 134 4.87 -11.10 -15.08
C PHE A 134 3.56 -11.39 -14.36
N LEU A 135 2.41 -11.12 -14.99
CA LEU A 135 1.08 -11.32 -14.38
C LEU A 135 0.70 -12.80 -14.17
N SER A 136 1.39 -13.73 -14.85
CA SER A 136 1.21 -15.17 -14.67
C SER A 136 2.10 -15.76 -13.56
N ARG A 137 3.09 -15.00 -13.07
CA ARG A 137 3.99 -15.43 -11.98
C ARG A 137 3.24 -15.48 -10.65
N THR A 138 3.83 -16.21 -9.69
CA THR A 138 3.28 -16.27 -8.34
C THR A 138 3.25 -14.86 -7.70
N PRO A 139 2.31 -14.58 -6.78
CA PRO A 139 2.30 -13.30 -6.06
C PRO A 139 3.63 -12.98 -5.37
N THR A 140 4.34 -14.00 -4.89
CA THR A 140 5.65 -13.84 -4.25
C THR A 140 6.72 -13.40 -5.24
N ASP A 141 6.79 -14.00 -6.42
CA ASP A 141 7.77 -13.61 -7.45
C ASP A 141 7.53 -12.17 -7.92
N ARG A 142 6.26 -11.82 -8.15
CA ARG A 142 5.86 -10.45 -8.50
C ARG A 142 6.28 -9.45 -7.43
N CYS A 143 6.08 -9.79 -6.16
CA CYS A 143 6.53 -9.01 -5.00
C CYS A 143 8.05 -8.83 -5.01
N ILE A 144 8.83 -9.91 -5.17
CA ILE A 144 10.30 -9.86 -5.19
C ILE A 144 10.81 -8.94 -6.30
N ASP A 145 10.27 -9.09 -7.52
CA ASP A 145 10.70 -8.30 -8.67
C ASP A 145 10.38 -6.83 -8.49
N THR A 146 9.19 -6.51 -7.98
CA THR A 146 8.79 -5.12 -7.71
C THR A 146 9.57 -4.49 -6.56
N VAL A 147 9.85 -5.23 -5.48
CA VAL A 147 10.71 -4.74 -4.40
C VAL A 147 12.12 -4.45 -4.92
N LYS A 148 12.73 -5.36 -5.68
CA LYS A 148 14.06 -5.14 -6.28
C LYS A 148 14.06 -3.89 -7.16
N TYR A 149 13.04 -3.74 -8.00
CA TYR A 149 12.87 -2.60 -8.88
C TYR A 149 12.80 -1.26 -8.13
N LEU A 150 12.01 -1.20 -7.05
CA LEU A 150 11.83 0.01 -6.24
C LEU A 150 13.08 0.34 -5.41
N ARG A 151 13.76 -0.68 -4.85
CA ARG A 151 14.99 -0.47 -4.08
C ARG A 151 16.14 0.11 -4.91
N CYS A 152 16.16 -0.11 -6.23
CA CYS A 152 17.14 0.53 -7.12
C CYS A 152 16.84 2.01 -7.41
N ARG A 153 15.73 2.56 -6.89
CA ARG A 153 15.25 3.94 -7.12
C ARG A 153 15.12 4.75 -5.83
N GLU A 154 15.37 4.10 -4.71
CA GLU A 154 15.45 4.70 -3.38
C GLU A 154 16.85 5.25 -3.14
#